data_AF-A0A5C8C0T4-F1
#
_entry.id   AF-A0A5C8C0T4-F1
#
_cell.length_a   1.000
_cell.length_b   1.000
_cell.length_c   1.000
_cell.angle_alpha   90.00
_cell.angle_beta   90.00
_cell.angle_gamma   90.00
#
_symmetry.space_group_name_H-M   'P 1'
#
loop_
_entity.id
_entity.type
_entity.pdbx_description
1 polymer ?
#
loop_
_entity_poly.entity_id
_entity_poly.type
_entity_poly.pdbx_seq_one_letter_code
_entity_poly.pdbx_strand_id
1 'polypeptide(L)'
;AKTKADADKRKPEPDAKAKAAEDKRKPDADAKAKAAADKRKADADAKAKAAEDKRKADTDAKAKAEAEAQAKAEREAKETAANKKAEAKKIASDAKAQFKKRIENAWNPPNSSGKTVSIRFILSDSGQVTSFRITKSSGDDAVDASIKAAVYSAAPYPMPEDKDAKLEAKEVTSNFTVK
;
A
#
# COMPACT_ATOMS: atom_id res chain seq x y z
N ALA A 1 -92.53 36.76 75.93
CA ALA A 1 -92.06 35.35 75.79
C ALA A 1 -92.53 34.83 74.44
N LYS A 2 -91.66 34.74 73.43
CA LYS A 2 -90.77 33.60 73.08
C LYS A 2 -91.50 32.41 72.39
N THR A 3 -91.37 32.40 71.06
CA THR A 3 -90.97 31.28 70.15
C THR A 3 -91.78 29.98 70.05
N LYS A 4 -92.20 29.63 68.82
CA LYS A 4 -92.01 28.34 68.09
C LYS A 4 -92.17 28.62 66.56
N ALA A 5 -91.10 28.81 65.78
CA ALA A 5 -90.31 27.80 65.04
C ALA A 5 -91.20 27.03 64.04
N ASP A 6 -91.29 27.36 62.74
CA ASP A 6 -90.28 27.54 61.68
C ASP A 6 -89.29 26.37 61.56
N ALA A 7 -89.57 25.52 60.58
CA ALA A 7 -88.70 24.44 60.10
C ALA A 7 -88.80 24.38 58.57
N ASP A 8 -88.50 25.51 57.92
CA ASP A 8 -88.20 25.55 56.49
C ASP A 8 -86.70 25.29 56.27
N LYS A 9 -86.43 24.21 55.53
CA LYS A 9 -85.42 24.12 54.47
C LYS A 9 -84.01 24.69 54.76
N ARG A 10 -83.09 23.83 55.22
CA ARG A 10 -81.63 24.08 55.11
C ARG A 10 -80.84 22.83 54.71
N LYS A 11 -80.48 22.78 53.42
CA LYS A 11 -79.23 22.32 52.78
C LYS A 11 -79.55 21.98 51.31
N PRO A 12 -78.70 22.34 50.33
CA PRO A 12 -77.26 22.01 50.33
C PRO A 12 -76.32 23.06 49.68
N GLU A 13 -75.21 23.40 50.32
CA GLU A 13 -74.07 24.06 49.67
C GLU A 13 -72.75 23.52 50.25
N PRO A 14 -72.25 22.37 49.75
CA PRO A 14 -70.81 22.30 49.46
C PRO A 14 -70.46 21.64 48.10
N ASP A 15 -71.43 21.07 47.38
CA ASP A 15 -71.17 20.19 46.23
C ASP A 15 -70.78 20.93 44.93
N ALA A 16 -71.18 22.19 44.79
CA ALA A 16 -70.93 22.97 43.57
C ALA A 16 -69.46 23.41 43.42
N LYS A 17 -68.71 23.57 44.52
CA LYS A 17 -67.29 23.97 44.48
C LYS A 17 -66.33 22.79 44.25
N ALA A 18 -66.72 21.57 44.61
CA ALA A 18 -65.89 20.38 44.43
C ALA A 18 -65.89 19.88 42.96
N LYS A 19 -67.04 19.89 42.28
CA LYS A 19 -67.12 19.45 40.87
C LYS A 19 -66.46 20.43 39.89
N ALA A 20 -66.50 21.73 40.16
CA ALA A 20 -65.84 22.73 39.32
C ALA A 20 -64.29 22.71 39.42
N ALA A 21 -63.73 22.20 40.52
CA ALA A 21 -62.29 22.05 40.70
C ALA A 21 -61.74 20.76 40.08
N GLU A 22 -62.55 19.70 39.98
CA GLU A 22 -62.16 18.43 39.38
C GLU A 22 -62.26 18.45 37.84
N ASP A 23 -63.24 19.17 37.28
CA ASP A 23 -63.43 19.32 35.84
C ASP A 23 -62.35 20.17 35.15
N LYS A 24 -61.75 21.13 35.88
CA LYS A 24 -60.59 21.91 35.39
C LYS A 24 -59.23 21.22 35.58
N ARG A 25 -59.11 20.17 36.40
CA ARG A 25 -57.84 19.50 36.70
C ARG A 25 -57.52 18.33 35.76
N LYS A 26 -58.52 17.65 35.21
CA LYS A 26 -58.35 16.53 34.27
C LYS A 26 -57.80 16.94 32.89
N PRO A 27 -58.25 18.03 32.23
CA PRO A 27 -57.72 18.43 30.93
C PRO A 27 -56.28 18.98 30.99
N ASP A 28 -55.88 19.62 32.09
CA ASP A 28 -54.52 20.17 32.25
C ASP A 28 -53.48 19.05 32.42
N ALA A 29 -53.82 17.97 33.14
CA ALA A 29 -52.94 16.82 33.36
C ALA A 29 -52.71 15.98 32.09
N ASP A 30 -53.75 15.74 31.28
CA ASP A 30 -53.65 14.97 30.02
C ASP A 30 -52.87 15.76 28.95
N ALA A 31 -53.09 17.08 28.86
CA ALA A 31 -52.34 17.96 27.98
C ALA A 31 -50.85 18.00 28.34
N LYS A 32 -50.51 18.05 29.64
CA LYS A 32 -49.12 17.98 30.12
C LYS A 32 -48.48 16.62 29.84
N ALA A 33 -49.22 15.53 29.98
CA ALA A 33 -48.73 14.18 29.70
C ALA A 33 -48.43 13.99 28.20
N LYS A 34 -49.31 14.45 27.30
CA LYS A 34 -49.05 14.41 25.85
C LYS A 34 -47.87 15.29 25.45
N ALA A 35 -47.76 16.51 25.98
CA ALA A 35 -46.63 17.40 25.69
C ALA A 35 -45.28 16.82 26.19
N ALA A 36 -45.27 16.16 27.35
CA ALA A 36 -44.08 15.49 27.86
C ALA A 36 -43.70 14.25 27.04
N ALA A 37 -44.68 13.49 26.54
CA ALA A 37 -44.45 12.32 25.70
C ALA A 37 -43.92 12.71 24.31
N ASP A 38 -44.47 13.75 23.69
CA ASP A 38 -44.02 14.28 22.39
C ASP A 38 -42.58 14.82 22.47
N LYS A 39 -42.28 15.59 23.53
CA LYS A 39 -40.93 16.11 23.79
C LYS A 39 -39.91 14.99 24.04
N ARG A 40 -40.31 13.90 24.71
CA ARG A 40 -39.47 12.70 24.88
C ARG A 40 -39.21 11.95 23.58
N LYS A 41 -40.22 11.84 22.69
CA LYS A 41 -40.04 11.23 21.37
C LYS A 41 -39.12 12.07 20.48
N ALA A 42 -39.26 13.39 20.50
CA ALA A 42 -38.39 14.30 19.76
C ALA A 42 -36.92 14.24 20.23
N ASP A 43 -36.66 14.20 21.54
CA ASP A 43 -35.29 14.05 22.09
C ASP A 43 -34.67 12.71 21.71
N ALA A 44 -35.47 11.64 21.73
CA ALA A 44 -35.01 10.29 21.36
C ALA A 44 -34.67 10.18 19.87
N ASP A 45 -35.50 10.73 18.97
CA ASP A 45 -35.23 10.76 17.52
C ASP A 45 -33.99 11.60 17.20
N ALA A 46 -33.86 12.78 17.83
CA ALA A 46 -32.71 13.65 17.67
C ALA A 46 -31.40 12.96 18.13
N LYS A 47 -31.42 12.27 19.28
CA LYS A 47 -30.27 11.47 19.74
C LYS A 47 -29.96 10.29 18.84
N ALA A 48 -30.98 9.60 18.32
CA ALA A 48 -30.79 8.46 17.41
C ALA A 48 -30.13 8.91 16.10
N LYS A 49 -30.60 10.02 15.49
CA LYS A 49 -29.98 10.60 14.30
C LYS A 49 -28.56 11.08 14.55
N ALA A 50 -28.31 11.77 15.65
CA ALA A 50 -26.95 12.23 15.99
C ALA A 50 -25.99 11.06 16.24
N ALA A 51 -26.46 9.96 16.85
CA ALA A 51 -25.66 8.76 17.07
C ALA A 51 -25.39 8.01 15.75
N GLU A 52 -26.37 7.92 14.85
CA GLU A 52 -26.20 7.30 13.54
C GLU A 52 -25.24 8.09 12.65
N ASP A 53 -25.38 9.42 12.60
CA ASP A 53 -24.49 10.30 11.84
C ASP A 53 -23.05 10.20 12.34
N LYS A 54 -22.86 10.22 13.67
CA LYS A 54 -21.55 10.03 14.29
C LYS A 54 -20.95 8.65 13.99
N ARG A 55 -21.76 7.59 13.98
CA ARG A 55 -21.29 6.23 13.60
C ARG A 55 -20.89 6.17 12.14
N LYS A 56 -21.68 6.75 11.22
CA LYS A 56 -21.35 6.82 9.79
C LYS A 56 -20.05 7.58 9.56
N ALA A 57 -19.88 8.73 10.22
CA ALA A 57 -18.66 9.53 10.14
C ALA A 57 -17.42 8.78 10.66
N ASP A 58 -17.53 8.09 11.81
CA ASP A 58 -16.44 7.27 12.36
C ASP A 58 -16.06 6.11 11.42
N THR A 59 -17.06 5.43 10.84
CA THR A 59 -16.80 4.35 9.88
C THR A 59 -16.17 4.85 8.58
N ASP A 60 -16.60 5.99 8.04
CA ASP A 60 -15.99 6.58 6.83
C ASP A 60 -14.54 7.01 7.11
N ALA A 61 -14.29 7.67 8.24
CA ALA A 61 -12.96 8.10 8.64
C ALA A 61 -12.02 6.91 8.81
N LYS A 62 -12.49 5.83 9.45
CA LYS A 62 -11.69 4.61 9.64
C LYS A 62 -11.42 3.89 8.32
N ALA A 63 -12.42 3.80 7.43
CA ALA A 63 -12.25 3.18 6.11
C ALA A 63 -11.25 3.95 5.23
N LYS A 64 -11.31 5.29 5.24
CA LYS A 64 -10.34 6.13 4.53
C LYS A 64 -8.93 6.00 5.08
N ALA A 65 -8.77 6.02 6.41
CA ALA A 65 -7.47 5.85 7.05
C ALA A 65 -6.85 4.47 6.72
N GLU A 66 -7.66 3.41 6.71
CA GLU A 66 -7.18 2.07 6.35
C GLU A 66 -6.81 1.96 4.87
N ALA A 67 -7.60 2.55 3.97
CA ALA A 67 -7.30 2.59 2.54
C ALA A 67 -6.01 3.38 2.24
N GLU A 68 -5.82 4.54 2.89
CA GLU A 68 -4.59 5.33 2.75
C GLU A 68 -3.37 4.59 3.32
N ALA A 69 -3.51 3.90 4.45
CA ALA A 69 -2.43 3.10 5.02
C ALA A 69 -2.03 1.94 4.10
N GLN A 70 -3.00 1.23 3.53
CA GLN A 70 -2.74 0.16 2.55
C GLN A 70 -2.10 0.69 1.27
N ALA A 71 -2.60 1.81 0.73
CA ALA A 71 -2.03 2.43 -0.46
C ALA A 71 -0.58 2.91 -0.23
N LYS A 72 -0.29 3.47 0.95
CA LYS A 72 1.07 3.86 1.35
C LYS A 72 1.99 2.65 1.46
N ALA A 73 1.55 1.59 2.12
CA ALA A 73 2.31 0.35 2.27
C ALA A 73 2.61 -0.30 0.90
N GLU A 74 1.63 -0.34 -0.01
CA GLU A 74 1.83 -0.88 -1.35
C GLU A 74 2.82 -0.03 -2.15
N ARG A 75 2.74 1.30 -2.04
CA ARG A 75 3.68 2.22 -2.69
C ARG A 75 5.10 2.03 -2.17
N GLU A 76 5.28 1.94 -0.85
CA GLU A 76 6.58 1.71 -0.22
C GLU A 76 7.17 0.34 -0.61
N ALA A 77 6.34 -0.70 -0.68
CA ALA A 77 6.76 -2.02 -1.14
C ALA A 77 7.20 -2.00 -2.62
N LYS A 78 6.44 -1.33 -3.49
CA LYS A 78 6.78 -1.16 -4.91
C LYS A 78 8.07 -0.36 -5.10
N GLU A 79 8.24 0.74 -4.36
CA GLU A 79 9.44 1.56 -4.41
C GLU A 79 10.67 0.80 -3.91
N THR A 80 10.53 0.08 -2.80
CA THR A 80 11.61 -0.77 -2.27
C THR A 80 12.02 -1.86 -3.27
N ALA A 81 11.05 -2.53 -3.90
CA ALA A 81 11.31 -3.54 -4.92
C ALA A 81 11.98 -2.94 -6.16
N ALA A 82 11.54 -1.76 -6.60
CA ALA A 82 12.14 -1.05 -7.72
C ALA A 82 13.60 -0.64 -7.41
N ASN A 83 13.86 -0.11 -6.22
CA ASN A 83 15.20 0.30 -5.80
C ASN A 83 16.15 -0.89 -5.71
N LYS A 84 15.72 -2.01 -5.10
CA LYS A 84 16.52 -3.26 -5.08
C LYS A 84 16.86 -3.74 -6.48
N LYS A 85 15.89 -3.73 -7.40
CA LYS A 85 16.11 -4.12 -8.80
C LYS A 85 17.08 -3.16 -9.52
N ALA A 86 16.99 -1.86 -9.26
CA ALA A 86 17.89 -0.87 -9.83
C ALA A 86 19.32 -1.03 -9.30
N GLU A 87 19.47 -1.31 -8.01
CA GLU A 87 20.77 -1.58 -7.40
C GLU A 87 21.39 -2.86 -7.94
N ALA A 88 20.62 -3.95 -8.03
CA ALA A 88 21.05 -5.21 -8.64
C ALA A 88 21.55 -5.02 -10.07
N LYS A 89 20.83 -4.24 -10.89
CA LYS A 89 21.26 -3.86 -12.25
C LYS A 89 22.58 -3.12 -12.26
N LYS A 90 22.77 -2.18 -11.33
CA LYS A 90 24.01 -1.41 -11.22
C LYS A 90 25.17 -2.34 -10.87
N ILE A 91 25.00 -3.17 -9.83
CA ILE A 91 26.03 -4.14 -9.40
C ILE A 91 26.36 -5.10 -10.54
N ALA A 92 25.35 -5.61 -11.25
CA ALA A 92 25.56 -6.50 -12.41
C ALA A 92 26.33 -5.79 -13.53
N SER A 93 26.03 -4.52 -13.80
CA SER A 93 26.71 -3.73 -14.83
C SER A 93 28.16 -3.44 -14.46
N ASP A 94 28.42 -3.07 -13.21
CA ASP A 94 29.76 -2.90 -12.64
C ASP A 94 30.56 -4.21 -12.75
N ALA A 95 29.97 -5.35 -12.40
CA ALA A 95 30.60 -6.67 -12.55
C ALA A 95 30.92 -7.00 -14.02
N LYS A 96 29.97 -6.77 -14.95
CA LYS A 96 30.20 -6.96 -16.39
C LYS A 96 31.35 -6.09 -16.91
N ALA A 97 31.48 -4.85 -16.43
CA ALA A 97 32.60 -3.99 -16.77
C ALA A 97 33.94 -4.56 -16.26
N GLN A 98 33.96 -5.11 -15.04
CA GLN A 98 35.14 -5.81 -14.51
C GLN A 98 35.48 -7.06 -15.33
N PHE A 99 34.49 -7.80 -15.80
CA PHE A 99 34.71 -8.98 -16.65
C PHE A 99 35.36 -8.57 -17.98
N LYS A 100 34.80 -7.55 -18.64
CA LYS A 100 35.36 -7.00 -19.88
C LYS A 100 36.82 -6.59 -19.67
N LYS A 101 37.11 -5.84 -18.60
CA LYS A 101 38.48 -5.40 -18.27
C LYS A 101 39.43 -6.57 -18.02
N ARG A 102 39.00 -7.63 -17.32
CA ARG A 102 39.83 -8.83 -17.11
C ARG A 102 40.13 -9.55 -18.43
N ILE A 103 39.14 -9.66 -19.31
CA ILE A 103 39.35 -10.22 -20.65
C ILE A 103 40.33 -9.36 -21.43
N GLU A 104 40.14 -8.03 -21.48
CA GLU A 104 41.04 -7.11 -22.17
C GLU A 104 42.48 -7.19 -21.66
N ASN A 105 42.68 -7.37 -20.35
CA ASN A 105 44.01 -7.53 -19.76
C ASN A 105 44.65 -8.88 -20.08
N ALA A 106 43.84 -9.95 -20.19
CA ALA A 106 44.32 -11.29 -20.55
C ALA A 106 44.44 -11.50 -22.06
N TRP A 107 43.87 -10.59 -22.86
CA TRP A 107 43.78 -10.74 -24.30
C TRP A 107 45.03 -10.21 -24.99
N ASN A 108 45.72 -11.10 -25.69
CA ASN A 108 46.82 -10.77 -26.59
C ASN A 108 46.39 -11.07 -28.03
N PRO A 109 45.70 -10.14 -28.73
CA PRO A 109 45.25 -10.36 -30.09
C PRO A 109 46.42 -10.45 -31.08
N PRO A 110 46.26 -11.19 -32.19
CA PRO A 110 47.22 -11.16 -33.28
C PRO A 110 47.24 -9.76 -33.95
N ASN A 111 48.29 -9.49 -34.72
CA ASN A 111 48.50 -8.19 -35.38
C ASN A 111 47.44 -7.93 -36.48
N SER A 112 46.27 -7.45 -36.06
CA SER A 112 45.05 -7.39 -36.87
C SER A 112 44.15 -6.24 -36.42
N SER A 113 44.72 -5.02 -36.39
CA SER A 113 44.10 -3.81 -35.84
C SER A 113 42.79 -3.43 -36.55
N GLY A 114 41.87 -2.83 -35.78
CA GLY A 114 40.55 -2.38 -36.26
C GLY A 114 39.50 -3.49 -36.38
N LYS A 115 39.88 -4.76 -36.22
CA LYS A 115 38.93 -5.88 -36.23
C LYS A 115 38.16 -5.97 -34.91
N THR A 116 36.84 -6.18 -35.01
CA THR A 116 35.94 -6.24 -33.84
C THR A 116 35.22 -7.57 -33.81
N VAL A 117 35.27 -8.24 -32.67
CA VAL A 117 34.54 -9.48 -32.38
C VAL A 117 33.45 -9.20 -31.34
N SER A 118 32.24 -9.71 -31.58
CA SER A 118 31.15 -9.68 -30.60
C SER A 118 30.95 -11.09 -30.04
N ILE A 119 30.93 -11.20 -28.72
CA ILE A 119 30.78 -12.47 -28.02
C ILE A 119 29.60 -12.44 -27.06
N ARG A 120 29.05 -13.63 -26.82
CA ARG A 120 28.13 -13.91 -25.72
C ARG A 120 28.64 -15.12 -24.97
N PHE A 121 28.73 -15.01 -23.65
CA PHE A 121 29.12 -16.12 -22.80
C PHE A 121 28.25 -16.17 -21.54
N ILE A 122 28.11 -17.37 -20.99
CA ILE A 122 27.33 -17.65 -19.79
C ILE A 122 28.26 -18.14 -18.70
N LEU A 123 28.13 -17.56 -17.52
CA LEU A 123 28.91 -17.89 -16.33
C LEU A 123 28.08 -18.75 -15.36
N SER A 124 28.75 -19.69 -14.68
CA SER A 124 28.21 -20.39 -13.50
C SER A 124 28.20 -19.46 -12.27
N ASP A 125 27.54 -19.89 -11.19
CA ASP A 125 27.54 -19.15 -9.92
C ASP A 125 28.94 -18.97 -9.30
N SER A 126 29.90 -19.82 -9.68
CA SER A 126 31.31 -19.72 -9.28
C SER A 126 32.16 -18.81 -10.19
N GLY A 127 31.57 -18.25 -11.25
CA GLY A 127 32.29 -17.44 -12.23
C GLY A 127 33.01 -18.24 -13.32
N GLN A 128 32.83 -19.56 -13.39
CA GLN A 128 33.36 -20.37 -14.49
C GLN A 128 32.54 -20.18 -15.78
N VAL A 129 33.20 -20.19 -16.95
CA VAL A 129 32.52 -20.13 -18.25
C VAL A 129 31.84 -21.47 -18.53
N THR A 130 30.53 -21.43 -18.74
CA THR A 130 29.70 -22.62 -19.04
C THR A 130 29.31 -22.71 -20.52
N SER A 131 29.18 -21.56 -21.17
CA SER A 131 28.86 -21.48 -22.60
C SER A 131 29.54 -20.26 -23.20
N PHE A 132 30.08 -20.41 -24.41
CA PHE A 132 30.73 -19.34 -25.16
C PHE A 132 30.28 -19.42 -26.61
N ARG A 133 29.87 -18.29 -27.18
CA ARG A 133 29.54 -18.14 -28.59
C ARG A 133 30.04 -16.80 -29.12
N ILE A 134 30.56 -16.82 -30.33
CA ILE A 134 30.82 -15.61 -31.11
C ILE A 134 29.50 -15.25 -31.79
N THR A 135 28.95 -14.07 -31.49
CA THR A 135 27.71 -13.57 -32.11
C THR A 135 27.99 -12.83 -33.40
N LYS A 136 29.18 -12.23 -33.52
CA LYS A 136 29.68 -11.64 -34.76
C LYS A 136 31.19 -11.85 -34.84
N SER A 137 31.61 -12.61 -35.85
CA SER A 137 33.03 -12.83 -36.15
C SER A 137 33.70 -11.53 -36.55
N SER A 138 34.99 -11.42 -36.22
CA SER A 138 35.85 -10.32 -36.66
C SER A 138 36.27 -10.40 -38.14
N GLY A 139 35.95 -11.51 -38.82
CA GLY A 139 36.45 -11.81 -40.17
C GLY A 139 37.89 -12.35 -40.17
N ASP A 140 38.41 -12.72 -38.99
CA ASP A 140 39.74 -13.29 -38.79
C ASP A 140 39.68 -14.38 -37.72
N ASP A 141 39.87 -15.63 -38.13
CA ASP A 141 39.79 -16.78 -37.24
C ASP A 141 40.85 -16.74 -36.13
N ALA A 142 42.01 -16.11 -36.36
CA ALA A 142 43.04 -15.98 -35.33
C ALA A 142 42.62 -14.97 -34.25
N VAL A 143 41.97 -13.88 -34.63
CA VAL A 143 41.40 -12.91 -33.68
C VAL A 143 40.26 -13.56 -32.89
N ASP A 144 39.37 -14.29 -33.57
CA ASP A 144 38.24 -14.99 -32.95
C ASP A 144 38.69 -16.10 -31.97
N ALA A 145 39.72 -16.87 -32.32
CA ALA A 145 40.33 -17.86 -31.44
C ALA A 145 41.04 -17.20 -30.24
N SER A 146 41.72 -16.08 -30.46
CA SER A 146 42.43 -15.36 -29.39
C SER A 146 41.47 -14.81 -28.32
N ILE A 147 40.30 -14.27 -28.71
CA ILE A 147 39.33 -13.78 -27.72
C ILE A 147 38.71 -14.94 -26.95
N LYS A 148 38.45 -16.08 -27.62
CA LYS A 148 37.97 -17.29 -26.95
C LYS A 148 38.97 -17.72 -25.87
N ALA A 149 40.25 -17.81 -26.20
CA ALA A 149 41.30 -18.16 -25.25
C ALA A 149 41.37 -17.18 -24.07
N ALA A 150 41.30 -15.88 -24.34
CA ALA A 150 41.30 -14.84 -23.30
C ALA A 150 40.10 -14.97 -22.34
N VAL A 151 38.91 -15.27 -22.86
CA VAL A 151 37.70 -15.45 -22.05
C VAL A 151 37.81 -16.64 -21.10
N TYR A 152 38.37 -17.77 -21.56
CA TYR A 152 38.60 -18.93 -20.70
C TYR A 152 39.77 -18.70 -19.72
N SER A 153 40.83 -18.00 -20.13
CA SER A 153 41.99 -17.71 -19.29
C SER A 153 41.70 -16.69 -18.18
N ALA A 154 40.73 -15.80 -18.38
CA ALA A 154 40.32 -14.82 -17.38
C ALA A 154 39.38 -15.41 -16.31
N ALA A 155 38.89 -16.64 -16.49
CA ALA A 155 38.08 -17.34 -15.51
C ALA A 155 38.92 -17.86 -14.33
N PRO A 156 38.36 -17.96 -13.11
CA PRO A 156 36.98 -17.63 -12.74
C PRO A 156 36.73 -16.11 -12.60
N TYR A 157 35.56 -15.67 -13.05
CA TYR A 157 35.10 -14.28 -12.96
C TYR A 157 34.50 -13.97 -11.59
N PRO A 158 34.74 -12.77 -11.02
CA PRO A 158 34.23 -12.40 -9.70
C PRO A 158 32.73 -12.09 -9.76
N MET A 159 31.88 -13.08 -9.47
CA MET A 159 30.43 -12.89 -9.49
C MET A 159 29.94 -12.00 -8.34
N PRO A 160 28.93 -11.15 -8.57
CA PRO A 160 28.26 -10.40 -7.50
C PRO A 160 27.78 -11.29 -6.36
N GLU A 161 27.86 -10.83 -5.11
CA GLU A 161 27.28 -11.53 -3.96
C GLU A 161 25.75 -11.48 -3.97
N ASP A 162 25.19 -10.33 -4.36
CA ASP A 162 23.75 -10.14 -4.50
C ASP A 162 23.15 -11.12 -5.53
N LYS A 163 22.04 -11.76 -5.17
CA LYS A 163 21.45 -12.85 -5.97
C LYS A 163 20.87 -12.33 -7.29
N ASP A 164 20.13 -11.22 -7.25
CA ASP A 164 19.53 -10.62 -8.43
C ASP A 164 20.60 -10.08 -9.38
N ALA A 165 21.60 -9.38 -8.84
CA ALA A 165 22.75 -8.92 -9.61
C ALA A 165 23.53 -10.07 -10.25
N LYS A 166 23.71 -11.17 -9.51
CA LYS A 166 24.37 -12.37 -10.02
C LYS A 166 23.60 -12.97 -11.19
N LEU A 167 22.27 -13.11 -11.08
CA LEU A 167 21.42 -13.61 -12.16
C LEU A 167 21.56 -12.73 -13.42
N GLU A 168 21.57 -11.42 -13.25
CA GLU A 168 21.75 -10.50 -14.39
C GLU A 168 23.17 -10.51 -14.95
N ALA A 169 24.18 -10.81 -14.14
CA ALA A 169 25.59 -10.91 -14.53
C ALA A 169 25.98 -12.27 -15.16
N LYS A 170 25.16 -13.33 -14.99
CA LYS A 170 25.42 -14.66 -15.56
C LYS A 170 25.58 -14.63 -17.08
N GLU A 171 24.77 -13.82 -17.75
CA GLU A 171 24.85 -13.65 -19.18
C GLU A 171 25.54 -12.34 -19.54
N VAL A 172 26.65 -12.48 -20.27
CA VAL A 172 27.47 -11.35 -20.68
C VAL A 172 27.51 -11.31 -22.20
N THR A 173 27.17 -10.15 -22.76
CA THR A 173 27.41 -9.82 -24.16
C THR A 173 28.37 -8.65 -24.20
N SER A 174 29.44 -8.75 -24.98
CA SER A 174 30.47 -7.72 -25.05
C SER A 174 31.14 -7.71 -26.42
N ASN A 175 31.64 -6.54 -26.80
CA ASN A 175 32.43 -6.31 -28.00
C ASN A 175 33.89 -6.07 -27.62
N PHE A 176 34.80 -6.61 -28.42
CA PHE A 176 36.24 -6.44 -28.26
C PHE A 176 36.82 -6.03 -29.61
N THR A 177 37.64 -4.98 -29.60
CA THR A 177 38.27 -4.44 -30.80
C THR A 177 39.77 -4.49 -30.63
N VAL A 178 40.47 -5.04 -31.62
CA VAL A 178 41.94 -5.05 -31.66
C VAL A 178 42.40 -3.61 -31.88
N LYS A 179 43.19 -3.09 -30.95
CA LYS A 179 43.71 -1.72 -30.99
C LYS A 179 44.82 -1.55 -32.03
#